data_AF-A0A392PKA7-F1
#
_entry.id   AF-A0A392PKA7-F1
#
_cell.length_a   1.000
_cell.length_b   1.000
_cell.length_c   1.000
_cell.angle_alpha   90.00
_cell.angle_beta   90.00
_cell.angle_gamma   90.00
#
_symmetry.space_group_name_H-M   'P 1'
#
loop_
_entity.id
_entity.type
_entity.pdbx_description
1 polymer ?
#
loop_
_entity_poly.entity_id
_entity_poly.type
_entity_poly.pdbx_seq_one_letter_code
_entity_poly.pdbx_strand_id
1 'polypeptide(L)'
;MFFHLQGENSIYFTDYERINDVLIKPSVTESMFTSWFEANKKFPEAKNLTYGQFVSKFVYVKKKRSWKPRTRGYTIGRLVWIPQSAGELYYLRMMLTVVKGPETYDSIKKVKDFKHKTFRDACFAMGFLQDDREFISAIKEAKDWGS
;
A
#
# COMPACT_ATOMS: atom_id res chain seq x y z
N MET A 1 -0.33 -9.92 -5.82
CA MET A 1 0.58 -9.19 -4.91
C MET A 1 -0.29 -8.57 -3.82
N PHE A 2 -0.09 -8.96 -2.57
CA PHE A 2 -0.94 -8.52 -1.46
C PHE A 2 -0.29 -7.36 -0.70
N PHE A 3 -1.08 -6.34 -0.39
CA PHE A 3 -0.78 -5.21 0.48
C PHE A 3 -1.99 -4.97 1.38
N HIS A 4 -1.80 -4.25 2.48
CA HIS A 4 -2.85 -4.03 3.49
C HIS A 4 -2.61 -2.69 4.19
N LEU A 5 -3.60 -2.21 4.93
CA LEU A 5 -3.43 -1.04 5.80
C LEU A 5 -2.59 -1.40 7.03
N GLN A 6 -2.05 -0.38 7.70
CA GLN A 6 -1.29 -0.58 8.93
C GLN A 6 -2.18 -1.23 10.00
N GLY A 7 -1.72 -2.35 10.56
CA GLY A 7 -2.48 -3.13 11.55
C GLY A 7 -3.47 -4.15 10.95
N GLU A 8 -3.76 -4.09 9.65
CA GLU A 8 -4.72 -4.99 8.99
C GLU A 8 -4.04 -6.18 8.29
N ASN A 9 -2.94 -6.68 8.87
CA ASN A 9 -2.25 -7.85 8.34
C ASN A 9 -3.05 -9.12 8.65
N SER A 10 -3.30 -9.95 7.64
CA SER A 10 -4.03 -11.21 7.84
C SER A 10 -3.19 -12.24 8.62
N ILE A 11 -3.76 -12.78 9.69
CA ILE A 11 -3.15 -13.82 10.53
C ILE A 11 -3.91 -15.11 10.32
N TYR A 12 -3.19 -16.20 10.06
CA TYR A 12 -3.75 -17.55 9.95
C TYR A 12 -3.39 -18.34 11.21
N PHE A 13 -4.39 -18.96 11.83
CA PHE A 13 -4.23 -19.84 12.98
C PHE A 13 -5.11 -21.07 12.81
N THR A 14 -4.79 -22.12 13.56
CA THR A 14 -5.62 -23.34 13.60
C THR A 14 -6.45 -23.37 14.89
N ASP A 15 -7.52 -24.17 14.90
CA ASP A 15 -8.44 -24.29 16.04
C ASP A 15 -7.75 -24.76 17.34
N TYR A 16 -6.54 -25.30 17.25
CA TYR A 16 -5.74 -25.80 18.37
C TYR A 16 -4.75 -24.77 18.94
N GLU A 17 -4.61 -23.60 18.33
CA GLU A 17 -3.66 -22.58 18.77
C GLU A 17 -4.32 -21.57 19.71
N ARG A 18 -3.66 -21.26 20.83
CA ARG A 18 -4.15 -20.22 21.75
C ARG A 18 -3.94 -18.85 21.13
N ILE A 19 -4.96 -17.99 21.23
CA ILE A 19 -4.94 -16.63 20.67
C ILE A 19 -3.72 -15.83 21.17
N ASN A 20 -3.37 -15.92 22.46
CA ASN A 20 -2.21 -15.22 23.01
C ASN A 20 -0.90 -15.65 22.33
N ASP A 21 -0.74 -16.94 22.02
CA ASP A 21 0.45 -17.46 21.33
C ASP A 21 0.46 -17.03 19.86
N VAL A 22 -0.71 -16.90 19.25
CA VAL A 22 -0.87 -16.40 17.87
C VAL A 22 -0.47 -14.92 17.78
N LEU A 23 -0.84 -14.09 18.76
CA LEU A 23 -0.55 -12.65 18.79
C LEU A 23 0.94 -12.32 18.92
N ILE A 24 1.74 -13.24 19.46
CA ILE A 24 3.19 -13.06 19.64
C ILE A 24 3.97 -13.44 18.35
N LYS A 25 3.32 -14.09 17.37
CA LYS A 25 3.99 -14.54 16.15
C LYS A 25 4.53 -13.36 15.34
N PRO A 26 5.76 -13.42 14.79
CA PRO A 26 6.28 -12.40 13.88
C PRO A 26 5.38 -12.16 12.66
N SER A 27 4.58 -13.15 12.24
CA SER A 27 3.59 -13.00 11.17
C SER A 27 2.49 -11.99 11.46
N VAL A 28 2.32 -11.56 12.71
CA VAL A 28 1.36 -10.53 13.12
C VAL A 28 1.83 -9.16 12.66
N THR A 29 3.10 -8.83 12.90
CA THR A 29 3.66 -7.49 12.65
C THR A 29 4.40 -7.40 11.31
N GLU A 30 4.90 -8.52 10.81
CA GLU A 30 5.67 -8.59 9.58
C GLU A 30 4.89 -9.33 8.49
N SER A 31 4.85 -8.75 7.30
CA SER A 31 4.27 -9.34 6.10
C SER A 31 5.24 -9.20 4.93
N MET A 32 4.93 -9.88 3.82
CA MET A 32 5.64 -9.66 2.56
C MET A 32 5.59 -8.19 2.12
N PHE A 33 4.51 -7.48 2.46
CA PHE A 33 4.37 -6.06 2.16
C PHE A 33 5.23 -5.20 3.09
N THR A 34 5.18 -5.38 4.42
CA THR A 34 5.95 -4.54 5.35
C THR A 34 7.46 -4.79 5.26
N SER A 35 7.88 -6.01 4.89
CA SER A 35 9.30 -6.30 4.61
C SER A 35 9.86 -5.55 3.39
N TRP A 36 9.03 -4.98 2.52
CA TRP A 36 9.46 -4.05 1.47
C TRP A 36 10.14 -2.81 2.05
N PHE A 37 9.65 -2.30 3.18
CA PHE A 37 10.21 -1.15 3.86
C PHE A 37 11.65 -1.42 4.32
N GLU A 38 11.88 -2.59 4.91
CA GLU A 38 13.22 -3.02 5.31
C GLU A 38 14.14 -3.23 4.10
N ALA A 39 13.59 -3.72 2.98
CA ALA A 39 14.35 -3.82 1.75
C ALA A 39 14.76 -2.44 1.21
N ASN A 40 13.88 -1.43 1.29
CA ASN A 40 14.17 -0.07 0.83
C ASN A 40 15.26 0.60 1.67
N LYS A 41 15.35 0.28 2.97
CA LYS A 41 16.47 0.73 3.83
C LYS A 41 17.79 0.08 3.42
N LYS A 42 17.76 -1.19 3.05
CA LYS A 42 18.94 -2.02 2.79
C LYS A 42 19.52 -1.89 1.38
N PHE A 43 18.68 -1.78 0.37
CA PHE A 43 19.07 -1.86 -1.04
C PHE A 43 18.92 -0.49 -1.71
N PRO A 44 20.02 0.20 -2.07
CA PRO A 44 19.97 1.51 -2.71
C PRO A 44 19.12 1.52 -4.00
N GLU A 45 19.16 0.43 -4.78
CA GLU A 45 18.39 0.27 -6.01
C GLU A 45 16.87 0.20 -5.76
N ALA A 46 16.44 -0.24 -4.57
CA ALA A 46 15.04 -0.34 -4.20
C ALA A 46 14.41 1.04 -3.94
N LYS A 47 15.22 2.04 -3.54
CA LYS A 47 14.76 3.41 -3.25
C LYS A 47 14.12 4.10 -4.46
N ASN A 48 14.44 3.63 -5.67
CA ASN A 48 13.96 4.20 -6.93
C ASN A 48 12.79 3.43 -7.56
N LEU A 49 12.22 2.44 -6.86
CA LEU A 49 11.18 1.55 -7.40
C LEU A 49 9.86 1.75 -6.67
N THR A 50 8.76 1.77 -7.43
CA THR A 50 7.41 1.61 -6.88
C THR A 50 7.18 0.17 -6.45
N TYR A 51 6.13 -0.13 -5.67
CA TYR A 51 5.96 -1.49 -5.17
C TYR A 51 5.82 -2.53 -6.31
N GLY A 52 5.06 -2.20 -7.35
CA GLY A 52 4.92 -3.04 -8.54
C GLY A 52 6.24 -3.25 -9.30
N GLN A 53 7.08 -2.22 -9.40
CA GLN A 53 8.42 -2.33 -10.00
C GLN A 53 9.39 -3.07 -9.09
N PHE A 54 9.24 -2.96 -7.78
CA PHE A 54 10.10 -3.62 -6.82
C PHE A 54 9.96 -5.15 -6.95
N VAL A 55 8.74 -5.68 -7.04
CA VAL A 55 8.57 -7.15 -7.09
C VAL A 55 8.88 -7.80 -8.43
N SER A 56 8.99 -7.01 -9.51
CA SER A 56 9.56 -7.53 -10.75
C SER A 56 11.06 -7.78 -10.58
N LYS A 57 11.75 -6.93 -9.80
CA LYS A 57 13.21 -6.97 -9.59
C LYS A 57 13.66 -7.72 -8.34
N PHE A 58 12.78 -7.95 -7.37
CA PHE A 58 13.08 -8.63 -6.11
C PHE A 58 12.25 -9.90 -5.96
N VAL A 59 12.79 -10.86 -5.20
CA VAL A 59 12.08 -12.09 -4.83
C VAL A 59 12.02 -12.23 -3.32
N TYR A 60 10.84 -12.56 -2.81
CA TYR A 60 10.61 -12.74 -1.37
C TYR A 60 11.04 -14.15 -0.95
N VAL A 61 11.87 -14.22 0.09
CA VAL A 61 12.36 -15.49 0.66
C VAL A 61 11.58 -15.78 1.93
N LYS A 62 10.48 -16.55 1.81
CA LYS A 62 9.52 -16.82 2.91
C LYS A 62 10.20 -17.30 4.20
N LYS A 63 11.18 -18.21 4.11
CA LYS A 63 11.94 -18.71 5.27
C LYS A 63 12.72 -17.62 6.02
N LYS A 64 13.26 -16.65 5.29
CA LYS A 64 14.03 -15.53 5.84
C LYS A 64 13.19 -14.26 6.03
N ARG A 65 11.90 -14.32 5.66
CA ARG A 65 10.93 -13.22 5.70
C ARG A 65 11.43 -11.90 5.10
N SER A 66 12.30 -12.00 4.10
CA SER A 66 13.04 -10.86 3.55
C SER A 66 13.13 -10.93 2.04
N TRP A 67 13.42 -9.79 1.45
CA TRP A 67 13.61 -9.64 0.01
C TRP A 67 15.09 -9.75 -0.36
N LYS A 68 15.34 -10.30 -1.55
CA LYS A 68 16.65 -10.25 -2.19
C LYS A 68 16.51 -9.85 -3.66
N PRO A 69 17.54 -9.24 -4.27
CA PRO A 69 17.57 -9.00 -5.70
C PRO A 69 17.34 -10.30 -6.48
N ARG A 70 16.55 -10.23 -7.54
CA ARG A 70 16.30 -11.34 -8.45
C ARG A 70 17.50 -11.49 -9.38
N THR A 71 18.03 -12.70 -9.46
CA THR A 71 19.16 -13.03 -10.35
C THR A 71 18.74 -13.70 -11.64
N ARG A 72 17.53 -14.30 -11.71
CA ARG A 72 17.02 -15.01 -12.89
C ARG A 72 15.50 -14.85 -13.06
N GLY A 73 15.08 -14.77 -14.32
CA GLY A 73 13.67 -14.68 -14.74
C GLY A 73 13.12 -13.26 -14.72
N TYR A 74 11.98 -13.07 -15.37
CA TYR A 74 11.24 -11.81 -15.41
C TYR A 74 9.83 -12.04 -14.87
N THR A 75 9.30 -11.07 -14.12
CA THR A 75 7.94 -11.12 -13.59
C THR A 75 7.34 -9.73 -13.68
N ILE A 76 6.07 -9.62 -14.07
CA ILE A 76 5.35 -8.35 -14.05
C ILE A 76 4.66 -8.21 -12.69
N GLY A 77 5.08 -7.25 -11.88
CA GLY A 77 4.47 -6.96 -10.59
C GLY A 77 3.13 -6.25 -10.74
N ARG A 78 2.03 -7.01 -10.80
CA ARG A 78 0.67 -6.45 -10.83
C ARG A 78 0.12 -6.31 -9.42
N LEU A 79 -0.29 -5.09 -9.07
CA LEU A 79 -1.09 -4.83 -7.87
C LEU A 79 -2.49 -5.43 -8.06
N VAL A 80 -3.06 -5.95 -6.97
CA VAL A 80 -4.47 -6.40 -6.97
C VAL A 80 -5.39 -5.22 -7.28
N TRP A 81 -6.50 -5.51 -7.97
CA TRP A 81 -7.56 -4.54 -8.17
C TRP A 81 -8.28 -4.32 -6.83
N ILE A 82 -8.57 -3.06 -6.51
CA ILE A 82 -9.30 -2.65 -5.32
C ILE A 82 -10.39 -1.67 -5.78
N PRO A 83 -11.67 -1.85 -5.38
CA PRO A 83 -12.76 -0.91 -5.71
C PRO A 83 -12.64 0.40 -4.91
N GLN A 84 -13.20 1.51 -5.41
CA GLN A 84 -13.22 2.78 -4.67
C GLN A 84 -13.94 2.65 -3.32
N SER A 85 -14.95 1.79 -3.21
CA SER A 85 -15.71 1.56 -1.98
C SER A 85 -14.88 0.97 -0.84
N ALA A 86 -13.68 0.45 -1.11
CA ALA A 86 -12.73 -0.01 -0.09
C ALA A 86 -11.98 1.13 0.62
N GLY A 87 -12.30 2.40 0.33
CA GLY A 87 -11.82 3.57 1.08
C GLY A 87 -10.30 3.70 1.08
N GLU A 88 -9.70 3.77 2.28
CA GLU A 88 -8.25 3.97 2.44
C GLU A 88 -7.40 2.90 1.73
N LEU A 89 -7.88 1.66 1.58
CA LEU A 89 -7.16 0.62 0.87
C LEU A 89 -7.07 0.92 -0.64
N TYR A 90 -8.11 1.54 -1.21
CA TYR A 90 -8.10 2.00 -2.60
C TYR A 90 -7.05 3.10 -2.80
N TYR A 91 -7.03 4.09 -1.91
CA TYR A 91 -6.06 5.19 -1.99
C TYR A 91 -4.63 4.71 -1.72
N LEU A 92 -4.41 3.77 -0.81
CA LEU A 92 -3.12 3.10 -0.64
C LEU A 92 -2.67 2.45 -1.95
N ARG A 93 -3.53 1.68 -2.63
CA ARG A 93 -3.21 1.08 -3.93
C ARG A 93 -2.74 2.12 -4.93
N MET A 94 -3.41 3.28 -5.01
CA MET A 94 -3.01 4.37 -5.89
C MET A 94 -1.62 4.89 -5.53
N MET A 95 -1.36 5.16 -4.26
CA MET A 95 -0.04 5.61 -3.80
C MET A 95 1.07 4.60 -4.12
N LEU A 96 0.81 3.30 -4.04
CA LEU A 96 1.78 2.24 -4.38
C LEU A 96 2.20 2.23 -5.86
N THR A 97 1.45 2.87 -6.75
CA THR A 97 1.83 3.00 -8.18
C THR A 97 2.83 4.12 -8.45
N VAL A 98 3.04 5.03 -7.49
CA VAL A 98 3.82 6.26 -7.71
C VAL A 98 4.91 6.49 -6.67
N VAL A 99 4.68 6.09 -5.42
CA VAL A 99 5.67 6.24 -4.36
C VAL A 99 6.81 5.26 -4.58
N LYS A 100 8.04 5.77 -4.51
CA LYS A 100 9.26 4.98 -4.66
C LYS A 100 9.97 4.86 -3.32
N GLY A 101 10.45 3.66 -3.03
CA GLY A 101 11.35 3.44 -1.89
C GLY A 101 10.85 3.83 -0.49
N PRO A 102 9.56 3.75 -0.14
CA PRO A 102 9.10 4.12 1.20
C PRO A 102 9.70 3.21 2.27
N GLU A 103 10.12 3.75 3.40
CA GLU A 103 10.70 2.99 4.52
C GLU A 103 9.69 2.77 5.67
N THR A 104 8.47 3.32 5.55
CA THR A 104 7.35 3.18 6.49
C THR A 104 6.01 3.45 5.79
N TYR A 105 4.88 3.10 6.42
CA TYR A 105 3.54 3.55 5.98
C TYR A 105 3.42 5.07 5.87
N ASP A 106 4.01 5.80 6.81
CA ASP A 106 3.94 7.26 6.81
C ASP A 106 4.71 7.87 5.65
N SER A 107 5.82 7.26 5.23
CA SER A 107 6.54 7.70 4.04
C SER A 107 5.76 7.46 2.73
N ILE A 108 4.78 6.53 2.71
CA ILE A 108 3.85 6.39 1.58
C ILE A 108 2.92 7.60 1.47
N LYS A 109 2.58 8.24 2.60
CA LYS A 109 1.71 9.43 2.65
C LYS A 109 2.48 10.75 2.52
N LYS A 110 3.75 10.71 2.13
CA LYS A 110 4.59 11.91 2.03
C LYS A 110 4.54 12.48 0.61
N VAL A 111 4.15 13.74 0.47
CA VAL A 111 4.04 14.46 -0.82
C VAL A 111 4.73 15.81 -0.69
N LYS A 112 5.69 16.12 -1.56
CA LYS A 112 6.48 17.39 -1.53
C LYS A 112 6.96 17.76 -0.12
N ASP A 113 7.48 16.76 0.59
CA ASP A 113 7.95 16.84 1.98
C ASP A 113 6.92 16.93 3.11
N PHE A 114 5.64 17.05 2.79
CA PHE A 114 4.56 17.05 3.78
C PHE A 114 4.00 15.65 3.99
N LYS A 115 3.87 15.26 5.26
CA LYS A 115 3.21 14.02 5.66
C LYS A 115 1.71 14.26 5.81
N HIS A 116 0.92 13.48 5.09
CA HIS A 116 -0.54 13.52 5.20
C HIS A 116 -1.08 12.50 6.22
N LYS A 117 -2.27 12.79 6.77
CA LYS A 117 -2.92 11.93 7.76
C LYS A 117 -3.39 10.61 7.13
N THR A 118 -4.10 10.73 6.02
CA THR A 118 -4.71 9.61 5.27
C THR A 118 -4.04 9.41 3.90
N PHE A 119 -4.26 8.24 3.29
CA PHE A 119 -3.88 8.00 1.90
C PHE A 119 -4.74 8.82 0.93
N ARG A 120 -6.02 9.06 1.25
CA ARG A 120 -6.88 9.96 0.46
C ARG A 120 -6.27 11.37 0.38
N ASP A 121 -5.87 11.95 1.50
CA ASP A 121 -5.26 13.28 1.55
C ASP A 121 -3.97 13.34 0.73
N ALA A 122 -3.15 12.29 0.78
CA ALA A 122 -1.94 12.19 -0.03
C ALA A 122 -2.28 12.09 -1.54
N CYS A 123 -3.30 11.31 -1.92
CA CYS A 123 -3.78 11.24 -3.30
C CYS A 123 -4.30 12.60 -3.79
N PHE A 124 -5.02 13.33 -2.94
CA PHE A 124 -5.50 14.67 -3.23
C PHE A 124 -4.34 15.65 -3.45
N ALA A 125 -3.35 15.66 -2.55
CA ALA A 125 -2.15 16.49 -2.68
C ALA A 125 -1.29 16.15 -3.91
N MET A 126 -1.32 14.90 -4.37
CA MET A 126 -0.70 14.44 -5.62
C MET A 126 -1.50 14.84 -6.87
N GLY A 127 -2.72 15.36 -6.72
CA GLY A 127 -3.61 15.74 -7.82
C GLY A 127 -4.34 14.56 -8.47
N PHE A 128 -4.42 13.39 -7.80
CA PHE A 128 -5.17 12.24 -8.31
C PHE A 128 -6.67 12.35 -8.13
N LEU A 129 -7.09 13.16 -7.16
CA LEU A 129 -8.50 13.39 -6.85
C LEU A 129 -8.84 14.82 -7.27
N GLN A 130 -9.90 14.98 -8.04
CA GLN A 130 -10.48 16.30 -8.29
C GLN A 130 -11.20 16.79 -7.02
N ASP A 131 -11.33 18.10 -6.92
CA ASP A 131 -12.07 18.72 -5.82
C ASP A 131 -13.54 18.27 -5.86
N ASP A 132 -14.06 17.81 -4.72
CA ASP A 132 -15.45 17.37 -4.56
C ASP A 132 -16.46 18.48 -4.93
N ARG A 133 -16.01 19.73 -5.14
CA ARG A 133 -16.79 20.83 -5.71
C ARG A 133 -17.58 20.48 -6.97
N GLU A 134 -17.04 19.66 -7.88
CA GLU A 134 -17.78 19.27 -9.11
C GLU A 134 -18.92 18.27 -8.84
N PHE A 135 -18.76 17.39 -7.86
CA PHE A 135 -19.84 16.47 -7.45
C PHE A 135 -20.91 17.20 -6.62
N ILE A 136 -20.49 18.14 -5.77
CA ILE A 136 -21.41 19.00 -5.01
C ILE A 136 -22.18 19.92 -5.97
N SER A 137 -21.55 20.45 -7.02
CA SER A 137 -22.25 21.25 -8.03
C SER A 137 -23.24 20.39 -8.83
N ALA A 138 -22.87 19.19 -9.26
CA ALA A 138 -23.77 18.30 -10.00
C ALA A 138 -24.99 17.86 -9.16
N ILE A 139 -24.82 17.59 -7.86
CA ILE A 139 -25.94 17.28 -6.95
C ILE A 139 -26.84 18.51 -6.71
N LYS A 140 -26.25 19.72 -6.63
CA LYS A 140 -27.02 20.96 -6.53
C LYS A 140 -27.76 21.28 -7.81
N GLU A 141 -27.14 21.10 -8.97
CA GLU A 141 -27.74 21.36 -10.26
C GLU A 141 -28.93 20.43 -10.48
N ALA A 142 -28.81 19.13 -10.17
CA ALA A 142 -29.93 18.18 -10.23
C ALA A 142 -31.14 18.53 -9.33
N LYS A 143 -30.93 19.33 -8.27
CA LYS A 143 -32.02 19.86 -7.43
C LYS A 143 -32.83 20.94 -8.14
N ASP A 144 -32.20 21.72 -9.01
CA ASP A 144 -32.82 22.85 -9.71
C ASP A 144 -33.56 22.42 -11.00
N TRP A 145 -33.28 21.24 -11.55
CA TRP A 145 -34.01 20.65 -12.69
C TRP A 145 -35.31 19.91 -12.30
N GLY A 146 -35.60 19.82 -11.00
CA GLY A 146 -36.80 19.18 -10.46
C GLY A 146 -37.89 20.14 -9.97
N SER A 147 -37.79 21.43 -10.29
CA SER A 147 -38.80 22.47 -9.98
C SER A 147 -39.51 22.97 -11.23
#